data_AF-A0A6S7GX62-F1
#
_entry.id   AF-A0A6S7GX62-F1
#
_cell.length_a   1.000
_cell.length_b   1.000
_cell.length_c   1.000
_cell.angle_alpha   90.00
_cell.angle_beta   90.00
_cell.angle_gamma   90.00
#
_symmetry.space_group_name_H-M   'P 1'
#
loop_
_entity.id
_entity.type
_entity.pdbx_description
1 polymer ?
#
loop_
_entity_poly.entity_id
_entity_poly.type
_entity_poly.pdbx_seq_one_letter_code
_entity_poly.pdbx_strand_id
1 'polypeptide(L)'
;MSTASRNNHNKYGNHQLPSKSLIQWNPEHSSALEILIERITSPPILAYPQYNDPFLVHTDASQDGLVAVLYQRQPGILRVIAYASRTLTPAEKNYHLYSG
;
A
#
# COMPACT_ATOMS: atom_id res chain seq x y z
N MET A 1 4.51 -52.72 24.10
CA MET A 1 5.60 -51.73 23.92
C MET A 1 5.30 -50.93 22.68
N SER A 2 4.70 -49.76 22.84
CA SER A 2 4.33 -48.87 21.73
C SER A 2 4.92 -47.50 22.03
N THR A 3 5.84 -47.05 21.17
CA THR A 3 6.18 -45.63 21.07
C THR A 3 6.34 -45.32 19.60
N ALA A 4 5.29 -44.74 19.03
CA ALA A 4 5.28 -44.15 17.71
C ALA A 4 6.30 -43.01 17.63
N SER A 5 7.16 -43.05 16.61
CA SER A 5 8.08 -41.97 16.26
C SER A 5 7.27 -40.82 15.65
N ARG A 6 7.30 -39.66 16.32
CA ARG A 6 6.54 -38.46 15.95
C ARG A 6 7.27 -37.72 14.83
N ASN A 7 6.77 -37.82 13.60
CA ASN A 7 7.18 -36.96 12.48
C ASN A 7 6.82 -35.50 12.79
N ASN A 8 7.82 -34.61 12.78
CA ASN A 8 7.61 -33.18 12.98
C ASN A 8 7.73 -32.44 11.64
N HIS A 9 6.58 -32.27 10.98
CA HIS A 9 6.39 -31.29 9.91
C HIS A 9 6.22 -29.90 10.53
N ASN A 10 7.19 -29.01 10.33
CA ASN A 10 6.96 -27.59 10.07
C ASN A 10 8.29 -26.87 9.82
N LYS A 11 8.60 -26.61 8.54
CA LYS A 11 9.66 -25.69 8.14
C LYS A 11 9.12 -24.68 7.12
N TYR A 12 8.15 -23.88 7.54
CA TYR A 12 7.89 -22.58 6.94
C TYR A 12 8.13 -21.54 8.03
N GLY A 13 9.42 -21.31 8.32
CA GLY A 13 9.86 -20.23 9.19
C GLY A 13 9.71 -18.90 8.45
N ASN A 14 9.20 -17.89 9.14
CA ASN A 14 9.05 -16.52 8.69
C ASN A 14 10.30 -16.04 7.92
N HIS A 15 10.19 -15.91 6.59
CA HIS A 15 11.24 -15.37 5.72
C HIS A 15 11.24 -13.84 5.72
N GLN A 16 11.12 -13.22 6.90
CA GLN A 16 11.29 -11.78 7.00
C GLN A 16 12.75 -11.51 7.35
N LEU A 17 13.52 -11.08 6.35
CA LEU A 17 14.91 -10.69 6.57
C LEU A 17 14.96 -9.51 7.55
N PRO A 18 15.97 -9.44 8.44
CA PRO A 18 16.13 -8.34 9.37
C PRO A 18 16.25 -7.01 8.62
N SER A 19 15.65 -5.93 9.13
CA SER A 19 15.55 -4.65 8.40
C SER A 19 16.89 -3.99 7.99
N LYS A 20 18.02 -4.51 8.49
CA LYS A 20 19.38 -4.05 8.20
C LYS A 20 20.11 -4.93 7.15
N SER A 21 19.48 -5.98 6.64
CA SER A 21 20.07 -6.78 5.58
C SER A 21 20.13 -5.97 4.29
N LEU A 22 21.28 -5.99 3.62
CA LEU A 22 21.43 -5.39 2.30
C LEU A 22 20.49 -6.11 1.32
N ILE A 23 19.61 -5.36 0.68
CA ILE A 23 18.77 -5.86 -0.40
C ILE A 23 19.68 -6.01 -1.63
N GLN A 24 19.93 -7.25 -2.05
CA GLN A 24 20.56 -7.49 -3.34
C GLN A 24 19.53 -7.23 -4.44
N TRP A 25 19.65 -6.08 -5.12
CA TRP A 25 18.80 -5.75 -6.24
C TRP A 25 19.17 -6.61 -7.45
N ASN A 26 18.22 -7.38 -7.97
CA ASN A 26 18.41 -8.27 -9.11
C ASN A 26 17.43 -7.90 -10.24
N PRO A 27 17.60 -8.46 -11.45
CA PRO A 27 16.70 -8.18 -12.56
C PRO A 27 15.23 -8.51 -12.27
N GLU A 28 14.96 -9.53 -11.45
CA GLU A 28 13.60 -9.91 -11.06
C GLU A 28 12.91 -8.81 -10.23
N HIS A 29 13.64 -8.15 -9.32
CA HIS A 29 13.14 -7.02 -8.54
C HIS A 29 12.81 -5.81 -9.43
N SER A 30 13.67 -5.51 -10.41
CA SER A 30 13.39 -4.46 -11.41
C SER A 30 12.12 -4.77 -12.18
N SER A 31 12.00 -6.00 -12.72
CA SER A 31 10.83 -6.40 -13.50
C SER A 31 9.54 -6.35 -12.68
N ALA A 32 9.57 -6.79 -11.42
CA ALA A 32 8.41 -6.70 -10.53
C ALA A 32 8.02 -5.25 -10.23
N LEU A 33 8.99 -4.36 -10.01
CA LEU A 33 8.72 -2.94 -9.81
C LEU A 33 8.15 -2.28 -11.08
N GLU A 34 8.70 -2.58 -12.24
CA GLU A 34 8.22 -2.08 -13.54
C GLU A 34 6.78 -2.53 -13.81
N ILE A 35 6.46 -3.80 -13.57
CA ILE A 35 5.09 -4.33 -13.67
C ILE A 35 4.17 -3.59 -12.69
N LEU A 36 4.60 -3.33 -11.46
CA LEU A 36 3.80 -2.61 -10.48
C LEU A 36 3.53 -1.16 -10.94
N ILE A 37 4.57 -0.46 -11.41
CA ILE A 37 4.44 0.87 -11.98
C ILE A 37 3.49 0.84 -13.17
N GLU A 38 3.68 -0.09 -14.11
CA GLU A 38 2.82 -0.23 -15.29
C GLU A 38 1.37 -0.45 -14.86
N ARG A 39 1.09 -1.35 -13.91
CA ARG A 39 -0.28 -1.60 -13.45
C ARG A 39 -0.92 -0.40 -12.76
N ILE A 40 -0.15 0.36 -11.99
CA ILE A 40 -0.65 1.54 -11.27
C ILE A 40 -0.79 2.76 -12.20
N THR A 41 0.07 2.87 -13.21
CA THR A 41 0.07 3.96 -14.20
C THR A 41 -0.80 3.65 -15.41
N SER A 42 -1.11 2.36 -15.65
CA SER A 42 -2.06 1.93 -16.66
C SER A 42 -3.44 2.47 -16.29
N PRO A 43 -4.26 2.90 -17.26
CA PRO A 43 -5.48 3.63 -16.97
C PRO A 43 -6.39 2.85 -16.01
N PRO A 44 -6.78 3.47 -14.88
CA PRO A 44 -8.12 3.99 -14.81
C PRO A 44 -8.03 5.49 -15.09
N ILE A 45 -8.61 5.91 -16.21
CA ILE A 45 -8.74 7.33 -16.55
C ILE A 45 -9.42 8.01 -15.37
N LEU A 46 -8.75 8.99 -14.75
CA LEU A 46 -9.38 9.84 -13.74
C LEU A 46 -10.72 10.30 -14.28
N ALA A 47 -11.79 10.04 -13.55
CA ALA A 47 -13.11 10.42 -14.01
C ALA A 47 -13.35 11.91 -13.73
N TYR A 48 -14.12 12.56 -14.60
CA TYR A 48 -14.52 13.93 -14.38
C TYR A 48 -15.45 14.02 -13.17
N PRO A 49 -15.25 14.95 -12.23
CA PRO A 49 -16.09 15.08 -11.04
C PRO A 49 -17.53 15.48 -11.38
N GLN A 50 -18.51 14.78 -10.81
CA GLN A 50 -19.93 15.16 -10.85
C GLN A 50 -20.28 15.90 -9.55
N TYR A 51 -20.22 17.22 -9.54
CA TYR A 51 -20.34 18.02 -8.30
C TYR A 51 -21.68 17.90 -7.56
N ASN A 52 -22.69 17.29 -8.17
CA ASN A 52 -24.00 17.03 -7.54
C ASN A 52 -24.03 15.72 -6.76
N ASP A 53 -23.03 14.85 -6.92
CA ASP A 53 -22.94 13.54 -6.29
C ASP A 53 -21.88 13.53 -5.17
N PRO A 54 -22.07 12.74 -4.10
CA PRO A 54 -21.14 12.70 -2.98
C PRO A 54 -19.78 12.14 -3.38
N PHE A 55 -18.74 12.70 -2.75
CA PHE A 55 -17.38 12.21 -2.85
C PHE A 55 -17.04 11.26 -1.69
N LEU A 56 -16.13 10.32 -1.94
CA LEU A 56 -15.52 9.46 -0.93
C LEU A 56 -14.03 9.77 -0.89
N VAL A 57 -13.49 9.97 0.31
CA VAL A 57 -12.05 10.18 0.52
C VAL A 57 -11.50 9.00 1.30
N HIS A 58 -10.50 8.33 0.73
CA HIS A 58 -9.61 7.47 1.52
C HIS A 58 -8.33 8.23 1.82
N THR A 59 -7.93 8.23 3.08
CA THR A 59 -6.69 8.86 3.53
C THR A 59 -5.85 7.83 4.25
N ASP A 60 -4.53 7.95 4.10
CA ASP A 60 -3.57 7.24 4.93
C ASP A 60 -2.44 8.20 5.31
N ALA A 61 -1.78 7.92 6.42
CA ALA A 61 -0.74 8.78 6.98
C ALA A 61 0.40 7.94 7.55
N SER A 62 1.62 8.39 7.28
CA SER A 62 2.84 7.88 7.89
C SER A 62 3.55 8.98 8.66
N GLN A 63 4.66 8.64 9.32
CA GLN A 63 5.53 9.65 9.96
C GLN A 63 6.17 10.62 8.96
N ASP A 64 6.14 10.31 7.66
CA ASP A 64 6.81 11.10 6.64
C ASP A 64 5.84 11.83 5.70
N GLY A 65 4.62 11.33 5.53
CA GLY A 65 3.71 11.93 4.56
C GLY A 65 2.24 11.58 4.77
N LEU A 66 1.40 12.35 4.10
CA LEU A 66 -0.03 12.13 3.99
C LEU A 66 -0.34 11.72 2.56
N VAL A 67 -1.30 10.81 2.43
CA VAL A 67 -1.85 10.43 1.15
C VAL A 67 -3.37 10.46 1.22
N ALA A 68 -4.00 10.81 0.11
CA ALA A 68 -5.43 10.79 -0.07
C ALA A 68 -5.78 10.38 -1.50
N VAL A 69 -6.86 9.63 -1.62
CA VAL A 69 -7.49 9.30 -2.90
C VAL A 69 -8.94 9.75 -2.84
N LEU A 70 -9.30 10.60 -3.80
CA LEU A 70 -10.66 11.10 -3.97
C LEU A 70 -11.39 10.21 -4.97
N TYR A 71 -12.49 9.62 -4.54
CA TYR A 71 -13.36 8.79 -5.35
C TYR A 71 -14.76 9.40 -5.49
N GLN A 72 -15.47 8.93 -6.50
CA GLN A 72 -16.89 9.18 -6.67
C GLN A 72 -17.55 7.95 -7.27
N ARG A 73 -18.79 7.66 -6.84
CA ARG A 73 -19.56 6.57 -7.43
C ARG A 73 -20.34 7.09 -8.64
N GLN A 74 -19.90 6.72 -9.83
CA GLN A 74 -20.48 7.13 -11.11
C GLN A 74 -21.01 5.88 -11.85
N PRO A 75 -22.14 6.00 -12.55
CA PRO A 75 -23.14 4.94 -12.75
C PRO A 75 -22.87 3.61 -11.99
N GLY A 76 -22.91 3.65 -10.65
CA GLY A 76 -22.75 2.47 -9.79
C GLY A 76 -21.32 1.95 -9.59
N ILE A 77 -20.34 2.46 -10.34
CA ILE A 77 -18.92 2.10 -10.29
C ILE A 77 -18.16 3.15 -9.47
N LEU A 78 -17.34 2.72 -8.52
CA LEU A 78 -16.43 3.61 -7.82
C LEU A 78 -15.27 4.00 -8.75
N ARG A 79 -15.12 5.29 -9.03
CA ARG A 79 -14.07 5.82 -9.92
C ARG A 79 -13.17 6.77 -9.14
N VAL A 80 -11.89 6.79 -9.49
CA VAL A 80 -10.93 7.74 -8.96
C VAL A 80 -11.10 9.08 -9.67
N ILE A 81 -11.17 10.16 -8.90
CA ILE A 81 -11.25 11.54 -9.40
C ILE A 81 -9.88 12.21 -9.30
N ALA A 82 -9.19 12.02 -8.17
CA ALA A 82 -7.88 12.61 -7.93
C ALA A 82 -7.06 11.80 -6.92
N TYR A 83 -5.74 11.93 -7.03
CA TYR A 83 -4.78 11.53 -6.01
C TYR A 83 -4.16 12.79 -5.41
N ALA A 84 -3.96 12.80 -4.10
CA ALA A 84 -3.22 13.85 -3.41
C ALA A 84 -2.21 13.23 -2.46
N SER A 85 -0.97 13.69 -2.52
CA SER A 85 0.06 13.28 -1.58
C SER A 85 0.96 14.47 -1.27
N ARG A 86 1.42 14.54 -0.02
CA ARG A 86 2.43 15.52 0.39
C ARG A 86 3.24 14.99 1.56
N THR A 87 4.49 15.41 1.63
CA THR A 87 5.35 15.19 2.81
C THR A 87 4.84 16.03 3.98
N LEU A 88 5.05 15.53 5.20
CA LEU A 88 4.80 16.30 6.41
C LEU A 88 5.81 17.44 6.55
N THR A 89 5.32 18.60 6.96
CA THR A 89 6.17 19.72 7.38
C THR A 89 6.95 19.35 8.65
N PRO A 90 8.07 20.04 8.95
CA PRO A 90 8.84 19.77 10.18
C PRO A 90 7.99 19.87 11.45
N ALA A 91 6.99 20.75 11.48
CA ALA A 91 6.06 20.87 12.60
C ALA A 91 5.13 19.66 12.69
N GLU A 92 4.56 19.21 11.57
CA GLU A 92 3.64 18.07 11.53
C GLU A 92 4.29 16.74 11.89
N LYS A 93 5.59 16.57 11.62
CA LYS A 93 6.35 15.38 12.03
C LYS A 93 6.42 15.19 13.55
N ASN A 94 6.19 16.24 14.33
CA ASN A 94 6.20 16.16 15.80
C ASN A 94 4.88 15.66 16.38
N TYR A 95 3.82 15.48 15.56
CA TYR A 95 2.59 14.88 16.04
C TYR A 95 2.78 13.38 16.21
N HIS A 96 2.59 12.89 17.43
CA HIS A 96 2.64 11.46 17.71
C HIS A 96 1.46 10.76 17.03
N LEU A 97 1.75 9.66 16.33
CA LEU A 97 0.72 8.77 15.81
C LEU A 97 -0.08 8.22 17.00
N TYR A 98 -1.36 8.58 17.09
CA TYR A 98 -2.29 7.94 18.02
C TYR A 98 -2.43 6.48 17.58
N SER A 99 -1.76 5.58 18.30
CA SER A 99 -1.90 4.14 18.14
C SER A 99 -3.13 3.75 18.98
N GLY A 100 -4.27 3.54 18.32
CA GLY A 100 -5.44 2.94 18.93
C GLY A 100 -5.19 1.47 19.29
#